data_AF-A0A4Q2JR70-F1
#
_entry.id   AF-A0A4Q2JR70-F1
#
_cell.length_a   1.000
_cell.length_b   1.000
_cell.length_c   1.000
_cell.angle_alpha   90.00
_cell.angle_beta   90.00
_cell.angle_gamma   90.00
#
_symmetry.space_group_name_H-M   'P 1'
#
loop_
_entity.id
_entity.type
_entity.pdbx_description
1 polymer ?
#
loop_
_entity_poly.entity_id
_entity_poly.type
_entity_poly.pdbx_seq_one_letter_code
_entity_poly.pdbx_strand_id
1 'polypeptide(L)'
;MHLLARAERAGDPAYTRALALLVEEEQKHSRLFARGLDHLNGSTLSSHWSDAVFTWFRRMLGLRTEIALFLIAEATAMEYFRALATSAPDPVLRGIGRRISTDEVEHLRFQVDRLGAGFAGTSAIGRVFLGLAWGVVAAGASTVLAVDHRGALLACGLRPATYWARAMRQFRRSATDALGASGSAIRGPSVRL
;
A
#
# COMPACT_ATOMS: atom_id res chain seq x y z
N MET A 1 -2.66 -18.18 7.12
CA MET A 1 -2.29 -16.74 7.01
C MET A 1 -2.98 -15.98 8.14
N HIS A 2 -2.23 -15.32 9.05
CA HIS A 2 -2.80 -14.73 10.29
C HIS A 2 -3.90 -13.68 10.05
N LEU A 3 -3.85 -12.97 8.92
CA LEU A 3 -4.83 -11.95 8.51
C LEU A 3 -6.24 -12.53 8.27
N LEU A 4 -6.37 -13.61 7.51
CA LEU A 4 -7.67 -14.25 7.23
C LEU A 4 -8.31 -14.83 8.49
N ALA A 5 -7.50 -15.50 9.32
CA ALA A 5 -7.97 -16.02 10.61
C ALA A 5 -8.40 -14.92 11.61
N ARG A 6 -7.94 -13.67 11.43
CA ARG A 6 -8.42 -12.52 12.22
C ARG A 6 -9.71 -11.94 11.64
N ALA A 7 -9.87 -11.94 10.33
CA ALA A 7 -11.09 -11.48 9.67
C ALA A 7 -12.27 -12.44 9.90
N GLU A 8 -12.04 -13.75 9.86
CA GLU A 8 -13.04 -14.76 10.22
C GLU A 8 -13.55 -14.56 11.65
N ARG A 9 -12.64 -14.28 12.59
CA ARG A 9 -12.98 -13.96 13.99
C ARG A 9 -13.73 -12.63 14.14
N ALA A 10 -13.64 -11.72 13.17
CA ALA A 10 -14.39 -10.46 13.20
C ALA A 10 -15.85 -10.62 12.74
N GLY A 11 -16.25 -11.80 12.24
CA GLY A 11 -17.64 -12.16 12.01
C GLY A 11 -18.31 -11.53 10.79
N ASP A 12 -17.53 -11.00 9.85
CA ASP A 12 -18.04 -10.40 8.60
C ASP A 12 -17.59 -11.26 7.39
N PRO A 13 -18.47 -12.12 6.86
CA PRO A 13 -18.13 -13.03 5.75
C PRO A 13 -17.81 -12.29 4.44
N ALA A 14 -18.47 -11.15 4.18
CA ALA A 14 -18.22 -10.35 2.99
C ALA A 14 -16.83 -9.71 3.06
N TYR A 15 -16.48 -9.14 4.22
CA TYR A 15 -15.14 -8.60 4.47
C TYR A 15 -14.06 -9.68 4.40
N THR A 16 -14.31 -10.86 4.96
CA THR A 16 -13.36 -11.98 4.90
C THR A 16 -13.09 -12.41 3.45
N ARG A 17 -14.13 -12.46 2.62
CA ARG A 17 -13.99 -12.77 1.20
C ARG A 17 -13.24 -11.67 0.44
N ALA A 18 -13.56 -10.40 0.68
CA ALA A 18 -12.84 -9.28 0.06
C ALA A 18 -11.35 -9.29 0.40
N LEU A 19 -11.03 -9.61 1.66
CA LEU A 19 -9.65 -9.73 2.13
C LEU A 19 -8.91 -10.93 1.51
N ALA A 20 -9.61 -12.03 1.24
CA ALA A 20 -9.03 -13.17 0.51
C ALA A 20 -8.70 -12.80 -0.94
N LEU A 21 -9.59 -12.06 -1.61
CA LEU A 21 -9.35 -11.55 -2.97
C LEU A 21 -8.16 -10.59 -3.01
N LEU A 22 -8.08 -9.64 -2.07
CA LEU A 22 -6.93 -8.74 -1.93
C LEU A 22 -5.61 -9.53 -1.85
N VAL A 23 -5.58 -10.58 -1.03
CA VAL A 23 -4.38 -11.42 -0.86
C VAL A 23 -4.01 -12.16 -2.13
N GLU A 24 -4.99 -12.63 -2.90
CA GLU A 24 -4.73 -13.22 -4.21
C GLU A 24 -4.18 -12.19 -5.20
N GLU A 25 -4.61 -10.94 -5.14
CA GLU A 25 -4.11 -9.83 -5.97
C GLU A 25 -2.66 -9.50 -5.62
N GLU A 26 -2.32 -9.37 -4.34
CA GLU A 26 -0.95 -9.17 -3.85
C GLU A 26 0.00 -10.32 -4.28
N GLN A 27 -0.49 -11.56 -4.26
CA GLN A 27 0.27 -12.70 -4.78
C GLN A 27 0.49 -12.61 -6.29
N LYS A 28 -0.49 -12.11 -7.05
CA LYS A 28 -0.33 -11.87 -8.49
C LYS A 28 0.71 -10.78 -8.75
N HIS A 29 0.73 -9.70 -7.96
CA HIS A 29 1.73 -8.63 -8.07
C HIS A 29 3.14 -9.16 -7.84
N SER A 30 3.33 -9.97 -6.78
CA SER A 30 4.61 -10.63 -6.50
C SER A 30 5.10 -11.49 -7.67
N ARG A 31 4.18 -12.25 -8.30
CA ARG A 31 4.49 -13.05 -9.49
C ARG A 31 4.80 -12.20 -10.73
N LEU A 32 4.14 -11.05 -10.88
CA LEU A 32 4.44 -10.11 -11.97
C LEU A 32 5.83 -9.51 -11.83
N PHE A 33 6.25 -9.13 -10.62
CA PHE A 33 7.60 -8.65 -10.38
C PHE A 33 8.66 -9.73 -10.61
N ALA A 34 8.43 -10.96 -10.16
CA ALA A 34 9.33 -12.08 -10.45
C ALA A 34 9.51 -12.27 -11.96
N ARG A 35 8.41 -12.32 -12.73
CA ARG A 35 8.46 -12.40 -14.20
C ARG A 35 9.15 -11.20 -14.85
N GLY A 36 8.98 -10.00 -14.29
CA GLY A 36 9.67 -8.80 -14.76
C GLY A 36 11.17 -8.85 -14.53
N LEU A 37 11.62 -9.41 -13.40
CA LEU A 37 13.04 -9.66 -13.13
C LEU A 37 13.59 -10.72 -14.08
N ASP A 38 12.89 -11.85 -14.25
CA ASP A 38 13.28 -12.91 -15.18
C ASP A 38 13.42 -12.37 -16.62
N HIS A 39 12.46 -11.54 -17.07
CA HIS A 39 12.49 -10.85 -18.38
C HIS A 39 13.74 -9.99 -18.57
N LEU A 40 14.22 -9.36 -17.49
CA LEU A 40 15.42 -8.52 -17.51
C LEU A 40 16.71 -9.30 -17.20
N ASN A 41 16.64 -10.64 -17.09
CA ASN A 41 17.73 -11.50 -16.61
C ASN A 41 18.25 -11.09 -15.22
N GLY A 42 17.39 -10.51 -14.39
CA GLY A 42 17.67 -10.15 -13.01
C GLY A 42 17.30 -11.28 -12.05
N SER A 43 17.94 -11.31 -10.89
CA SER A 43 17.61 -12.26 -9.81
C SER A 43 16.67 -11.63 -8.79
N THR A 44 15.72 -12.42 -8.27
CA THR A 44 14.97 -12.04 -7.07
C THR A 44 15.89 -11.95 -5.86
N LEU A 45 15.69 -10.95 -5.01
CA LEU A 45 16.31 -10.95 -3.70
C LEU A 45 15.63 -12.00 -2.81
N SER A 46 16.42 -12.87 -2.20
CA SER A 46 15.91 -13.94 -1.33
C SER A 46 15.37 -13.43 0.00
N SER A 47 15.79 -12.24 0.42
CA SER A 47 15.33 -11.56 1.63
C SER A 47 15.83 -10.11 1.67
N HIS A 48 14.96 -9.17 2.07
CA HIS A 48 15.38 -7.83 2.48
C HIS A 48 15.16 -7.60 3.98
N TRP A 49 16.02 -6.79 4.59
CA TRP A 49 15.89 -6.40 5.99
C TRP A 49 14.56 -5.65 6.26
N SER A 50 14.06 -4.91 5.26
CA SER A 50 12.76 -4.25 5.29
C SER A 50 11.61 -5.25 5.38
N ASP A 51 11.74 -6.46 4.81
CA ASP A 51 10.75 -7.53 4.95
C ASP A 51 10.66 -8.03 6.40
N ALA A 52 11.81 -8.14 7.08
CA ALA A 52 11.87 -8.57 8.47
C ALA A 52 11.26 -7.50 9.40
N VAL A 53 11.57 -6.22 9.18
CA VAL A 53 11.00 -5.09 9.93
C VAL A 53 9.49 -5.01 9.69
N PHE A 54 9.04 -5.07 8.43
CA PHE A 54 7.61 -5.04 8.08
C PHE A 54 6.86 -6.22 8.67
N THR A 55 7.43 -7.43 8.61
CA THR A 55 6.85 -8.64 9.20
C THR A 55 6.75 -8.53 10.73
N TRP A 56 7.77 -7.98 11.38
CA TRP A 56 7.76 -7.76 12.83
C TRP A 56 6.66 -6.78 13.24
N PHE A 57 6.55 -5.62 12.58
CA PHE A 57 5.45 -4.67 12.81
C PHE A 57 4.08 -5.31 12.60
N ARG A 58 3.91 -6.12 11.55
CA ARG A 58 2.64 -6.78 11.22
C ARG A 58 2.22 -7.83 12.25
N ARG A 59 3.18 -8.57 12.81
CA ARG A 59 2.91 -9.68 13.75
C ARG A 59 2.55 -9.22 15.15
N MET A 60 3.04 -8.07 15.60
CA MET A 60 2.77 -7.57 16.95
C MET A 60 1.37 -6.95 17.14
N LEU A 61 0.62 -6.71 16.06
CA LEU A 61 -0.54 -5.79 16.10
C LEU A 61 -1.84 -6.49 15.65
N GLY A 62 -2.99 -5.95 16.05
CA GLY A 62 -4.33 -6.44 15.68
C GLY A 62 -4.71 -6.13 14.23
N LEU A 63 -5.83 -6.69 13.75
CA LEU A 63 -6.28 -6.61 12.35
C LEU A 63 -6.37 -5.17 11.80
N ARG A 64 -6.87 -4.22 12.61
CA ARG A 64 -7.00 -2.81 12.20
C ARG A 64 -5.64 -2.18 11.89
N THR A 65 -4.64 -2.48 12.71
CA THR A 65 -3.28 -1.96 12.52
C THR A 65 -2.59 -2.63 11.35
N GLU A 66 -2.87 -3.91 11.11
CA GLU A 66 -2.39 -4.63 9.94
C GLU A 66 -2.92 -4.00 8.63
N ILE A 67 -4.21 -3.65 8.56
CA ILE A 67 -4.79 -2.91 7.43
C ILE A 67 -4.20 -1.50 7.31
N ALA A 68 -3.95 -0.81 8.43
CA ALA A 68 -3.32 0.51 8.41
C ALA A 68 -1.89 0.47 7.84
N LEU A 69 -1.12 -0.58 8.15
CA LEU A 69 0.22 -0.77 7.60
C LEU A 69 0.20 -1.04 6.09
N PHE A 70 -0.78 -1.81 5.59
CA PHE A 70 -1.00 -1.96 4.15
C PHE A 70 -1.31 -0.62 3.48
N LEU A 71 -2.23 0.16 4.03
CA LEU A 71 -2.53 1.51 3.52
C LEU A 71 -1.30 2.41 3.46
N ILE A 72 -0.44 2.36 4.47
CA ILE A 72 0.81 3.13 4.45
C ILE A 72 1.75 2.63 3.34
N ALA A 73 1.95 1.32 3.22
CA ALA A 73 2.84 0.73 2.23
C ALA A 73 2.37 1.05 0.80
N GLU A 74 1.11 0.76 0.49
CA GLU A 74 0.54 0.95 -0.85
C GLU A 74 0.45 2.43 -1.21
N ALA A 75 0.03 3.31 -0.28
CA ALA A 75 -0.07 4.74 -0.55
C ALA A 75 1.30 5.37 -0.81
N THR A 76 2.35 4.88 -0.14
CA THR A 76 3.72 5.37 -0.36
C THR A 76 4.33 4.79 -1.64
N ALA A 77 4.05 3.54 -1.98
CA ALA A 77 4.54 2.89 -3.20
C ALA A 77 3.81 3.32 -4.49
N MET A 78 2.58 3.85 -4.41
CA MET A 78 1.75 4.26 -5.55
C MET A 78 2.52 5.10 -6.60
N GLU A 79 3.31 6.07 -6.16
CA GLU A 79 4.05 6.96 -7.07
C GLU A 79 5.21 6.25 -7.78
N TYR A 80 5.77 5.21 -7.16
CA TYR A 80 6.77 4.35 -7.81
C TYR A 80 6.11 3.53 -8.92
N PHE A 81 4.94 2.92 -8.67
CA PHE A 81 4.22 2.17 -9.69
C PHE A 81 3.73 3.06 -10.84
N ARG A 82 3.29 4.29 -10.55
CA ARG A 82 2.97 5.29 -11.59
C ARG A 82 4.19 5.65 -12.43
N ALA A 83 5.34 5.87 -11.81
CA ALA A 83 6.58 6.15 -12.54
C ALA A 83 6.98 4.98 -13.45
N LEU A 84 6.85 3.74 -12.97
CA LEU A 84 7.04 2.55 -13.81
C LEU A 84 6.05 2.54 -14.98
N ALA A 85 4.76 2.76 -14.70
CA ALA A 85 3.68 2.68 -15.68
C ALA A 85 3.87 3.64 -16.88
N THR A 86 4.38 4.84 -16.62
CA THR A 86 4.50 5.90 -17.63
C THR A 86 5.90 6.00 -18.22
N SER A 87 6.94 5.75 -17.44
CA SER A 87 8.29 6.20 -17.76
C SER A 87 9.36 5.12 -17.63
N ALA A 88 9.02 3.88 -17.24
CA ALA A 88 10.00 2.80 -17.26
C ALA A 88 10.56 2.63 -18.69
N PRO A 89 11.88 2.49 -18.88
CA PRO A 89 12.48 2.29 -20.21
C PRO A 89 11.94 1.04 -20.94
N ASP A 90 11.68 -0.03 -20.19
CA ASP A 90 11.21 -1.30 -20.73
C ASP A 90 9.65 -1.36 -20.78
N PRO A 91 9.05 -1.80 -21.91
CA PRO A 91 7.60 -1.88 -22.09
C PRO A 91 6.90 -2.89 -21.17
N VAL A 92 7.57 -3.99 -20.79
CA VAL A 92 7.03 -4.99 -19.85
C VAL A 92 6.93 -4.36 -18.47
N LEU A 93 7.97 -3.65 -18.02
CA LEU A 93 7.92 -2.90 -16.76
C LEU A 93 6.82 -1.83 -16.75
N ARG A 94 6.59 -1.14 -17.88
CA ARG A 94 5.44 -0.22 -18.00
C ARG A 94 4.11 -0.95 -17.86
N GLY A 95 3.99 -2.15 -18.41
CA GLY A 95 2.80 -3.01 -18.26
C GLY A 95 2.55 -3.44 -16.82
N ILE A 96 3.60 -3.89 -16.13
CA ILE A 96 3.56 -4.24 -14.70
C ILE A 96 3.14 -3.03 -13.86
N GLY A 97 3.80 -1.89 -14.05
CA GLY A 97 3.48 -0.65 -13.34
C GLY A 97 2.03 -0.24 -13.53
N ARG A 98 1.50 -0.30 -14.76
CA ARG A 98 0.07 -0.01 -15.04
C ARG A 98 -0.83 -0.96 -14.26
N ARG A 99 -0.63 -2.27 -14.40
CA ARG A 99 -1.49 -3.28 -13.74
C ARG A 99 -1.54 -3.08 -12.24
N ILE A 100 -0.37 -2.97 -11.60
CA ILE A 100 -0.27 -2.80 -10.15
C ILE A 100 -0.91 -1.48 -9.75
N SER A 101 -0.54 -0.36 -10.38
CA SER A 101 -1.11 0.94 -10.01
C SER A 101 -2.64 1.02 -10.16
N THR A 102 -3.25 0.23 -11.06
CA THR A 102 -4.71 0.12 -11.18
C THR A 102 -5.31 -0.65 -10.02
N ASP A 103 -4.75 -1.80 -9.65
CA ASP A 103 -5.23 -2.62 -8.54
C ASP A 103 -5.09 -1.86 -7.20
N GLU A 104 -3.95 -1.19 -6.99
CA GLU A 104 -3.64 -0.42 -5.77
C GLU A 104 -4.57 0.77 -5.52
N VAL A 105 -5.20 1.32 -6.57
CA VAL A 105 -6.24 2.34 -6.39
C VAL A 105 -7.43 1.74 -5.64
N GLU A 106 -7.85 0.53 -5.98
CA GLU A 106 -8.97 -0.16 -5.33
C GLU A 106 -8.60 -0.66 -3.93
N HIS A 107 -7.35 -1.10 -3.74
CA HIS A 107 -6.85 -1.51 -2.43
C HIS A 107 -6.90 -0.34 -1.43
N LEU A 108 -6.39 0.83 -1.82
CA LEU A 108 -6.44 2.03 -0.98
C LEU A 108 -7.87 2.43 -0.62
N ARG A 109 -8.82 2.31 -1.56
CA ARG A 109 -10.25 2.58 -1.29
C ARG A 109 -10.80 1.60 -0.26
N PHE A 110 -10.60 0.30 -0.48
CA PHE A 110 -11.03 -0.75 0.46
C PHE A 110 -10.48 -0.51 1.88
N GLN A 111 -9.21 -0.13 1.99
CA GLN A 111 -8.56 0.10 3.27
C GLN A 111 -9.05 1.37 3.94
N VAL A 112 -9.22 2.48 3.20
CA VAL A 112 -9.83 3.72 3.68
C VAL A 112 -11.22 3.43 4.26
N ASP A 113 -12.07 2.73 3.51
CA ASP A 113 -13.44 2.39 3.92
C ASP A 113 -13.42 1.55 5.21
N ARG A 114 -12.54 0.54 5.26
CA ARG A 114 -12.44 -0.35 6.42
C ARG A 114 -11.89 0.35 7.66
N LEU A 115 -10.86 1.19 7.51
CA LEU A 115 -10.26 1.94 8.61
C LEU A 115 -11.19 3.03 9.11
N GLY A 116 -11.91 3.71 8.22
CA GLY A 116 -12.94 4.69 8.57
C GLY A 116 -14.02 4.08 9.47
N ALA A 117 -14.54 2.90 9.11
CA ALA A 117 -15.46 2.16 9.97
C ALA A 117 -14.79 1.69 11.28
N GLY A 118 -13.54 1.23 11.21
CA GLY A 118 -12.79 0.73 12.36
C GLY A 118 -12.42 1.79 13.41
N PHE A 119 -12.29 3.06 13.01
CA PHE A 119 -11.94 4.20 13.87
C PHE A 119 -13.10 5.21 14.05
N ALA A 120 -14.32 4.84 13.65
CA ALA A 120 -15.50 5.70 13.78
C ALA A 120 -15.72 6.22 15.22
N GLY A 121 -15.51 5.35 16.22
CA GLY A 121 -15.63 5.69 17.64
C GLY A 121 -14.41 6.40 18.27
N THR A 122 -13.35 6.65 17.52
CA THR A 122 -12.14 7.30 18.05
C THR A 122 -12.33 8.81 18.16
N SER A 123 -11.92 9.40 19.28
CA SER A 123 -11.98 10.84 19.52
C SER A 123 -11.14 11.63 18.51
N ALA A 124 -11.46 12.91 18.29
CA ALA A 124 -10.73 13.78 17.37
C ALA A 124 -9.23 13.86 17.71
N ILE A 125 -8.90 14.00 19.01
CA ILE A 125 -7.52 14.02 19.50
C ILE A 125 -6.84 12.67 19.24
N GLY A 126 -7.52 11.55 19.48
CA GLY A 126 -6.99 10.22 19.19
C GLY A 126 -6.67 10.01 17.70
N ARG A 127 -7.52 10.52 16.81
CA ARG A 127 -7.29 10.49 15.35
C ARG A 127 -6.05 11.30 14.95
N VAL A 128 -5.81 12.45 15.59
CA VAL A 128 -4.59 13.25 15.37
C VAL A 128 -3.34 12.47 15.78
N PHE A 129 -3.32 11.89 16.98
CA PHE A 129 -2.18 11.07 17.43
C PHE A 129 -1.92 9.89 16.51
N LEU A 130 -2.98 9.21 16.07
CA LEU A 130 -2.87 8.10 15.13
C LEU A 130 -2.31 8.54 13.77
N GLY A 131 -2.80 9.66 13.24
CA GLY A 131 -2.30 10.24 11.99
C GLY A 131 -0.82 10.63 12.07
N LEU A 132 -0.37 11.18 13.20
CA LEU A 132 1.05 11.48 13.45
C LEU A 132 1.89 10.20 13.50
N ALA A 133 1.43 9.17 14.23
CA ALA A 133 2.12 7.89 14.31
C ALA A 133 2.25 7.22 12.93
N TRP A 134 1.15 7.18 12.15
CA TRP A 134 1.19 6.68 10.79
C TRP A 134 2.11 7.51 9.89
N GLY A 135 2.16 8.83 10.10
CA GLY A 135 3.06 9.73 9.38
C GLY A 135 4.54 9.41 9.59
N VAL A 136 4.94 9.02 10.80
CA VAL A 136 6.32 8.58 11.07
C VAL A 136 6.64 7.29 10.31
N VAL A 137 5.73 6.31 10.32
CA VAL A 137 5.90 5.05 9.59
C VAL A 137 5.96 5.30 8.08
N ALA A 138 5.07 6.13 7.55
CA ALA A 138 5.04 6.49 6.13
C ALA A 138 6.30 7.22 5.68
N ALA A 139 6.85 8.11 6.52
CA ALA A 139 8.12 8.77 6.23
C ALA A 139 9.28 7.76 6.16
N GLY A 140 9.32 6.79 7.08
CA GLY A 140 10.29 5.69 7.05
C GLY A 140 10.17 4.85 5.78
N ALA A 141 8.96 4.38 5.46
CA ALA A 141 8.68 3.58 4.26
C ALA A 141 9.03 4.34 2.97
N SER A 142 8.64 5.61 2.87
CA SER A 142 8.96 6.47 1.72
C SER A 142 10.47 6.66 1.55
N THR A 143 11.22 6.79 2.65
CA THR A 143 12.68 6.90 2.62
C THR A 143 13.33 5.61 2.15
N VAL A 144 12.92 4.46 2.68
CA VAL A 144 13.41 3.14 2.23
C VAL A 144 13.18 2.98 0.73
N LEU A 145 11.96 3.24 0.25
CA LEU A 145 11.64 3.14 -1.17
C LEU A 145 12.46 4.12 -2.03
N ALA A 146 12.66 5.34 -1.55
CA ALA A 146 13.45 6.36 -2.27
C ALA A 146 14.93 5.97 -2.40
N VAL A 147 15.49 5.28 -1.40
CA VAL A 147 16.89 4.85 -1.37
C VAL A 147 17.05 3.55 -2.17
N ASP A 148 16.29 2.51 -1.83
CA ASP A 148 16.45 1.17 -2.39
C ASP A 148 16.08 1.15 -3.89
N HIS A 149 15.08 1.93 -4.30
CA HIS A 149 14.67 2.03 -5.71
C HIS A 149 15.24 3.26 -6.42
N ARG A 150 16.27 3.91 -5.88
CA ARG A 150 16.86 5.12 -6.48
C ARG A 150 17.21 4.93 -7.97
N GLY A 151 17.84 3.82 -8.33
CA GLY A 151 18.23 3.54 -9.71
C GLY A 151 17.01 3.45 -10.65
N ALA A 152 15.99 2.70 -10.24
CA ALA A 152 14.75 2.55 -10.99
C ALA A 152 13.98 3.88 -11.12
N LEU A 153 13.91 4.66 -10.03
CA LEU A 153 13.29 5.99 -10.02
C LEU A 153 13.99 6.92 -11.01
N LEU A 154 15.33 6.98 -10.98
CA LEU A 154 16.11 7.81 -11.90
C LEU A 154 15.97 7.34 -13.35
N ALA A 155 15.93 6.04 -13.61
CA ALA A 155 15.67 5.48 -14.94
C ALA A 155 14.27 5.86 -15.46
N CYS A 156 13.31 6.09 -14.57
CA CYS A 156 11.98 6.61 -14.89
C CYS A 156 11.92 8.16 -14.95
N GLY A 157 13.05 8.85 -14.82
CA GLY A 157 13.12 10.32 -14.79
C GLY A 157 12.57 10.95 -13.51
N LEU A 158 12.34 10.18 -12.45
CA LEU A 158 11.81 10.65 -11.18
C LEU A 158 12.91 10.79 -10.14
N ARG A 159 13.16 12.02 -9.67
CA ARG A 159 14.15 12.25 -8.60
C ARG A 159 13.65 11.66 -7.28
N PRO A 160 14.47 10.97 -6.48
CA PRO A 160 14.06 10.38 -5.20
C PRO A 160 13.39 11.36 -4.22
N ALA A 161 13.88 12.59 -4.13
CA ALA A 161 13.26 13.62 -3.29
C ALA A 161 11.86 14.02 -3.78
N THR A 162 11.68 14.10 -5.11
CA THR A 162 10.37 14.37 -5.72
C THR A 162 9.41 13.21 -5.48
N TYR A 163 9.89 11.96 -5.62
CA TYR A 163 9.15 10.77 -5.25
C TYR A 163 8.70 10.83 -3.79
N TRP A 164 9.63 11.02 -2.85
CA TRP A 164 9.34 11.05 -1.41
C TRP A 164 8.26 12.08 -1.07
N ALA A 165 8.37 13.28 -1.63
CA ALA A 165 7.38 14.33 -1.40
C ALA A 165 6.00 13.97 -1.97
N ARG A 166 5.92 13.28 -3.11
CA ARG A 166 4.67 12.81 -3.71
C ARG A 166 4.07 11.64 -2.92
N ALA A 167 4.89 10.67 -2.52
CA ALA A 167 4.50 9.55 -1.66
C ALA A 167 3.90 10.04 -0.34
N MET A 168 4.56 10.98 0.35
CA MET A 168 4.03 11.57 1.57
C MET A 168 2.72 12.35 1.36
N ARG A 169 2.55 13.02 0.21
CA ARG A 169 1.26 13.67 -0.11
C ARG A 169 0.15 12.66 -0.36
N GLN A 170 0.44 11.58 -1.08
CA GLN A 170 -0.52 10.50 -1.33
C GLN A 170 -0.93 9.84 -0.02
N PHE A 171 0.03 9.47 0.83
CA PHE A 171 -0.23 8.94 2.17
C PHE A 171 -1.10 9.89 3.02
N ARG A 172 -0.77 11.19 3.08
CA ARG A 172 -1.56 12.15 3.88
C ARG A 172 -3.01 12.26 3.42
N ARG A 173 -3.27 12.13 2.11
CA ARG A 173 -4.65 12.08 1.58
C ARG A 173 -5.36 10.83 2.08
N SER A 174 -4.78 9.65 1.83
CA SER A 174 -5.34 8.37 2.29
C SER A 174 -5.55 8.30 3.80
N ALA A 175 -4.62 8.85 4.60
CA ALA A 175 -4.75 8.91 6.06
C ALA A 175 -5.85 9.87 6.51
N THR A 176 -5.98 11.02 5.84
CA THR A 176 -7.10 11.96 6.10
C THR A 176 -8.44 11.31 5.79
N ASP A 177 -8.54 10.60 4.66
CA ASP A 177 -9.77 9.92 4.27
C ASP A 177 -10.13 8.79 5.25
N ALA A 178 -9.13 8.01 5.70
CA ALA A 178 -9.31 6.91 6.63
C ALA A 178 -9.64 7.36 8.07
N LEU A 179 -9.11 8.51 8.51
CA LEU A 179 -9.27 9.03 9.88
C LEU A 179 -10.28 10.19 9.98
N GLY A 180 -10.82 10.66 8.86
CA GLY A 180 -11.77 11.76 8.76
C GLY A 180 -13.12 11.45 9.43
N ALA A 181 -13.87 12.50 9.77
CA ALA A 181 -15.21 12.35 10.35
C ALA A 181 -16.12 11.58 9.37
N SER A 182 -16.89 10.62 9.90
CA SER A 182 -17.72 9.71 9.12
C SER A 182 -18.74 10.48 8.29
N GLY A 183 -18.43 10.70 7.00
CA GLY A 183 -19.26 11.52 6.11
C GLY A 183 -18.69 11.75 4.71
N SER A 184 -17.36 11.81 4.54
CA SER A 184 -16.72 12.04 3.22
C SER A 184 -16.05 10.81 2.60
N ALA A 185 -16.04 9.67 3.29
CA ALA A 185 -15.22 8.54 2.90
C ALA A 185 -15.80 7.83 1.66
N ILE A 186 -14.88 7.34 0.83
CA ILE A 186 -15.14 6.43 -0.28
C ILE A 186 -16.00 5.24 0.22
N ARG A 187 -16.81 4.64 -0.66
CA ARG A 187 -17.78 3.58 -0.28
C ARG A 187 -17.96 2.53 -1.36
N GLY A 188 -16.86 2.07 -1.95
CA GLY A 188 -16.91 1.10 -3.04
C GLY A 188 -15.95 1.41 -4.19
N PRO A 189 -15.94 0.57 -5.23
CA PRO A 189 -14.92 0.61 -6.26
C PRO A 189 -14.92 1.92 -7.05
N SER A 190 -13.78 2.31 -7.65
CA SER A 190 -13.74 3.50 -8.51
C SER A 190 -14.46 3.29 -9.85
N VAL A 191 -14.58 2.02 -10.27
CA VAL A 191 -15.30 1.59 -11.47
C VAL A 191 -16.69 1.09 -11.06
N ARG A 192 -17.72 1.56 -11.75
CA ARG A 192 -19.05 0.92 -11.70
C ARG A 192 -19.04 -0.22 -12.73
N LEU A 193 -19.22 -1.45 -12.27
CA LEU A 193 -19.41 -2.62 -13.13
C LEU A 193 -20.74 -2.53 -13.89
#